data_AF-A0A849GZ63-F1
#
_entry.id   AF-A0A849GZ63-F1
#
_cell.length_a   1.000
_cell.length_b   1.000
_cell.length_c   1.000
_cell.angle_alpha   90.00
_cell.angle_beta   90.00
_cell.angle_gamma   90.00
#
_symmetry.space_group_name_H-M   'P 1'
#
loop_
_entity.id
_entity.type
_entity.pdbx_description
1 polymer ?
#
loop_
_entity_poly.entity_id
_entity_poly.type
_entity_poly.pdbx_seq_one_letter_code
_entity_poly.pdbx_strand_id
1 'polypeptide(L)'
;MARSQLTGSRIRAVRLDQGVRQAEIARRCDISSSYLNLIEHNRRRIGGALLNRLANALGVDPASLSEGVGLTLTAALESAAARHPDTPVDAGRAEELAGRFPGWARLIQRQHREIQRLERAIEGLTDRLTHDPFLSASLHDVLSSVTAIRSASSILADGGEIAPEWQARFHRNIFEDSRRLAQSTEALVSYLDAGADIERGISLPQEDVEIWLERQGWRVAALEETPETDIGDLLAADTAPQGAAARHLAERYLAQYAADV
;
A
#
# COMPACT_ATOMS: atom_id res chain seq x y z
N MET A 1 21.11 -33.82 -4.22
CA MET A 1 22.57 -33.90 -3.96
C MET A 1 23.34 -32.59 -4.23
N ALA A 2 22.68 -31.45 -4.48
CA ALA A 2 23.33 -30.15 -4.78
C ALA A 2 23.74 -29.32 -3.54
N ARG A 3 23.17 -29.60 -2.36
CA ARG A 3 23.31 -28.77 -1.14
C ARG A 3 24.76 -28.53 -0.69
N SER A 4 25.66 -29.50 -0.89
CA SER A 4 27.07 -29.39 -0.47
C SER A 4 27.95 -28.58 -1.42
N GLN A 5 27.50 -28.29 -2.65
CA GLN A 5 28.36 -27.69 -3.70
C GLN A 5 28.57 -26.18 -3.54
N LEU A 6 27.79 -25.51 -2.70
CA LEU A 6 27.82 -24.04 -2.57
C LEU A 6 28.30 -23.55 -1.19
N THR A 7 28.64 -24.47 -0.27
CA THR A 7 29.12 -24.15 1.09
C THR A 7 30.33 -23.22 1.07
N GLY A 8 31.27 -23.45 0.16
CA GLY A 8 32.46 -22.61 -0.02
C GLY A 8 32.14 -21.19 -0.44
N SER A 9 31.23 -21.03 -1.40
CA SER A 9 30.78 -19.72 -1.86
C SER A 9 30.15 -18.91 -0.73
N ARG A 10 29.40 -19.56 0.17
CA ARG A 10 28.78 -18.92 1.34
C ARG A 10 29.81 -18.48 2.37
N ILE A 11 30.77 -19.34 2.69
CA ILE A 11 31.90 -18.99 3.57
C ILE A 11 32.61 -17.74 3.04
N ARG A 12 32.86 -17.69 1.72
CA ARG A 12 33.46 -16.53 1.07
C ARG A 12 32.58 -15.28 1.17
N ALA A 13 31.28 -15.41 0.91
CA ALA A 13 30.35 -14.29 0.95
C ALA A 13 30.26 -13.66 2.35
N VAL A 14 30.07 -14.47 3.39
CA VAL A 14 30.03 -14.01 4.80
C VAL A 14 31.35 -13.33 5.17
N ARG A 15 32.48 -13.92 4.77
CA ARG A 15 33.80 -13.33 5.04
C ARG A 15 33.95 -11.95 4.39
N LEU A 16 33.52 -11.79 3.13
CA LEU A 16 33.59 -10.52 2.41
C LEU A 16 32.65 -9.46 3.00
N ASP A 17 31.45 -9.86 3.41
CA ASP A 17 30.46 -8.99 4.06
C ASP A 17 31.00 -8.41 5.39
N GLN A 18 31.76 -9.21 6.14
CA GLN A 18 32.43 -8.79 7.37
C GLN A 18 33.78 -8.09 7.15
N GLY A 19 34.23 -7.92 5.89
CA GLY A 19 35.51 -7.30 5.58
C GLY A 19 36.75 -8.09 6.02
N VAL A 20 36.61 -9.37 6.35
CA VAL A 20 37.71 -10.18 6.90
C VAL A 20 38.59 -10.76 5.79
N ARG A 21 39.91 -10.70 5.97
CA ARG A 21 40.87 -11.26 5.00
C ARG A 21 40.88 -12.80 5.07
N GLN A 22 41.04 -13.44 3.92
CA GLN A 22 41.08 -14.91 3.83
C GLN A 22 42.17 -15.54 4.72
N ALA A 23 43.38 -14.97 4.71
CA ALA A 23 44.50 -15.43 5.54
C ALA A 23 44.21 -15.32 7.05
N GLU A 24 43.37 -14.37 7.46
CA GLU A 24 43.01 -14.17 8.85
C GLU A 24 42.05 -15.25 9.35
N ILE A 25 40.98 -15.53 8.60
CA ILE A 25 40.08 -16.64 8.90
C ILE A 25 40.81 -17.99 8.85
N ALA A 26 41.71 -18.18 7.89
CA ALA A 26 42.50 -19.41 7.79
C ALA A 26 43.31 -19.65 9.06
N ARG A 27 44.00 -18.62 9.59
CA ARG A 27 44.73 -18.70 10.86
C ARG A 27 43.81 -19.00 12.05
N ARG A 28 42.66 -18.32 12.15
CA ARG A 28 41.67 -18.55 13.23
C ARG A 28 41.12 -19.99 13.24
N CYS A 29 41.12 -20.66 12.09
CA CYS A 29 40.60 -22.02 11.92
C CYS A 29 41.69 -23.10 11.86
N ASP A 30 42.95 -22.72 12.10
CA ASP A 30 44.12 -23.61 12.04
C ASP A 30 44.24 -24.36 10.70
N ILE A 31 44.10 -23.62 9.60
CA ILE A 31 44.28 -24.14 8.23
C ILE A 31 45.12 -23.18 7.38
N SER A 32 45.69 -23.68 6.28
CA SER A 32 46.43 -22.82 5.35
C SER A 32 45.48 -21.94 4.52
N SER A 33 45.91 -20.73 4.17
CA SER A 33 45.15 -19.83 3.29
C SER A 33 44.86 -20.45 1.93
N SER A 34 45.80 -21.26 1.40
CA SER A 34 45.62 -22.00 0.15
C SER A 34 44.52 -23.07 0.28
N TYR A 35 44.45 -23.76 1.42
CA TYR A 35 43.40 -24.74 1.69
C TYR A 35 42.02 -24.08 1.82
N LEU A 36 41.93 -22.95 2.54
CA LEU A 36 40.70 -22.17 2.62
C LEU A 36 40.27 -21.67 1.23
N ASN A 37 41.22 -21.28 0.37
CA ASN A 37 40.92 -20.85 -0.99
C ASN A 37 40.27 -21.94 -1.85
N LEU A 38 40.75 -23.18 -1.74
CA LEU A 38 40.13 -24.32 -2.43
C LEU A 38 38.72 -24.62 -1.92
N ILE A 39 38.50 -24.45 -0.61
CA ILE A 39 37.17 -24.58 0.00
C ILE A 39 36.24 -23.49 -0.52
N GLU A 40 36.64 -22.21 -0.46
CA GLU A 40 35.82 -21.06 -0.87
C GLU A 40 35.38 -21.12 -2.35
N HIS A 41 36.19 -21.75 -3.21
CA HIS A 41 35.87 -21.96 -4.62
C HIS A 41 35.21 -23.32 -4.91
N ASN A 42 34.77 -24.04 -3.87
CA ASN A 42 34.14 -25.37 -3.96
C ASN A 42 34.98 -26.41 -4.70
N ARG A 43 36.30 -26.22 -4.79
CA ARG A 43 37.25 -27.19 -5.36
C ARG A 43 37.56 -28.33 -4.40
N ARG A 44 37.27 -28.14 -3.10
CA ARG A 44 37.45 -29.16 -2.07
C ARG A 44 36.25 -29.18 -1.14
N ARG A 45 35.74 -30.39 -0.84
CA ARG A 45 34.68 -30.57 0.16
C ARG A 45 35.20 -30.23 1.55
N ILE A 46 34.35 -29.61 2.34
CA ILE A 46 34.60 -29.28 3.75
C ILE A 46 33.95 -30.34 4.65
N GLY A 47 34.68 -30.82 5.65
CA GLY A 47 34.14 -31.71 6.68
C GLY A 47 33.41 -30.92 7.78
N GLY A 48 32.47 -31.57 8.47
CA GLY A 48 31.64 -30.92 9.51
C GLY A 48 32.45 -30.25 10.63
N ALA A 49 33.55 -30.87 11.07
CA ALA A 49 34.42 -30.28 12.10
C ALA A 49 35.04 -28.94 11.65
N LEU A 50 35.51 -28.86 10.40
CA LEU A 50 36.09 -27.62 9.87
C LEU A 50 35.00 -26.57 9.58
N LEU A 51 33.82 -27.00 9.12
CA LEU A 51 32.67 -26.10 8.93
C LEU A 51 32.28 -25.43 10.24
N ASN A 52 32.18 -26.17 11.34
CA ASN A 52 31.87 -25.63 12.66
C ASN A 52 32.94 -24.63 13.12
N ARG A 53 34.23 -24.90 12.88
CA ARG A 53 35.31 -23.95 13.20
C ARG A 53 35.20 -22.65 12.39
N LEU A 54 34.91 -22.76 11.10
CA LEU A 54 34.71 -21.59 10.22
C LEU A 54 33.47 -20.78 10.63
N ALA A 55 32.37 -21.45 10.95
CA ALA A 55 31.14 -20.82 11.42
C ALA A 55 31.38 -20.03 12.72
N ASN A 56 32.06 -20.66 13.69
CA ASN A 56 32.46 -20.02 14.94
C ASN A 56 33.40 -18.83 14.72
N ALA A 57 34.36 -18.95 13.79
CA ALA A 57 35.25 -17.84 13.45
C ALA A 57 34.49 -16.68 12.78
N LEU A 58 33.47 -16.98 11.96
CA LEU A 58 32.65 -15.96 11.30
C LEU A 58 31.48 -15.48 12.18
N GLY A 59 31.26 -16.06 13.36
CA GLY A 59 30.16 -15.69 14.25
C GLY A 59 28.77 -16.00 13.66
N VAL A 60 28.66 -17.06 12.85
CA VAL A 60 27.40 -17.48 12.21
C VAL A 60 27.05 -18.92 12.60
N ASP A 61 25.78 -19.27 12.48
CA ASP A 61 25.31 -20.65 12.67
C ASP A 61 25.92 -21.57 11.58
N PRO A 62 26.55 -22.71 11.92
CA PRO A 62 26.97 -23.70 10.93
C PRO A 62 25.88 -24.11 9.94
N ALA A 63 24.63 -24.19 10.38
CA ALA A 63 23.49 -24.47 9.53
C ALA A 63 23.33 -23.42 8.43
N SER A 64 23.57 -22.13 8.72
CA SER A 64 23.51 -21.06 7.72
C SER A 64 24.55 -21.17 6.60
N LEU A 65 25.66 -21.89 6.84
CA LEU A 65 26.71 -22.15 5.85
C LEU A 65 26.45 -23.45 5.07
N SER A 66 25.89 -24.48 5.71
CA SER A 66 25.62 -25.79 5.08
C SER A 66 24.26 -25.90 4.41
N GLU A 67 23.23 -25.32 5.02
CA GLU A 67 21.90 -25.32 4.45
C GLU A 67 21.88 -24.39 3.24
N GLY A 68 21.06 -24.77 2.26
CA GLY A 68 20.90 -24.01 1.03
C GLY A 68 20.57 -22.56 1.32
N VAL A 69 20.57 -21.73 0.27
CA VAL A 69 19.70 -20.56 0.35
C VAL A 69 18.30 -21.07 0.66
N GLY A 70 17.63 -20.50 1.66
CA GLY A 70 16.28 -20.92 2.03
C GLY A 70 15.41 -20.95 0.78
N LEU A 71 14.60 -22.00 0.62
CA LEU A 71 13.73 -22.22 -0.55
C LEU A 71 12.93 -20.95 -0.91
N THR A 72 12.63 -20.12 0.09
CA THR A 72 11.98 -18.81 -0.01
C THR A 72 12.73 -17.77 -0.84
N LEU A 73 14.07 -17.72 -0.79
CA LEU A 73 14.85 -16.74 -1.55
C LEU A 73 15.05 -17.20 -3.00
N THR A 74 15.25 -18.50 -3.24
CA THR A 74 15.26 -19.05 -4.61
C THR A 74 13.91 -18.83 -5.30
N ALA A 75 12.81 -19.16 -4.63
CA ALA A 75 11.46 -18.93 -5.16
C ALA A 75 11.19 -17.44 -5.44
N ALA A 76 11.71 -16.52 -4.61
CA ALA A 76 11.58 -15.09 -4.85
C ALA A 76 12.34 -14.63 -6.10
N LEU A 77 13.51 -15.20 -6.39
CA LEU A 77 14.25 -14.90 -7.61
C LEU A 77 13.57 -15.47 -8.85
N GLU A 78 13.04 -16.70 -8.76
CA GLU A 78 12.27 -17.32 -9.83
C GLU A 78 11.00 -16.51 -10.13
N SER A 79 10.29 -16.07 -9.09
CA SER A 79 9.12 -15.20 -9.24
C SER A 79 9.48 -13.83 -9.84
N ALA A 80 10.62 -13.25 -9.44
CA ALA A 80 11.12 -12.02 -10.05
C ALA A 80 11.46 -12.19 -11.54
N ALA A 81 12.06 -13.32 -11.93
CA ALA A 81 12.35 -13.63 -13.33
C ALA A 81 11.06 -13.88 -14.14
N ALA A 82 10.08 -14.59 -13.57
CA ALA A 82 8.81 -14.90 -14.23
C ALA A 82 7.99 -13.65 -14.62
N ARG A 83 8.20 -12.52 -13.93
CA ARG A 83 7.57 -11.23 -14.29
C ARG A 83 8.13 -10.59 -15.56
N HIS A 84 9.30 -11.03 -16.02
CA HIS A 84 9.98 -10.48 -17.18
C HIS A 84 10.38 -11.63 -18.13
N PRO A 85 9.41 -12.29 -18.79
CA PRO A 85 9.67 -13.46 -19.64
C PRO A 85 10.61 -13.15 -20.81
N ASP A 86 10.66 -11.88 -21.24
CA ASP A 86 11.53 -11.41 -22.33
C ASP A 86 13.00 -11.24 -21.89
N THR A 87 13.27 -11.27 -20.58
CA THR A 87 14.65 -11.25 -20.08
C THR A 87 15.16 -12.69 -20.03
N PRO A 88 16.22 -13.04 -20.79
CA PRO A 88 16.74 -14.40 -20.82
C PRO A 88 17.51 -14.69 -19.51
N VAL A 89 16.75 -14.97 -18.45
CA VAL A 89 17.27 -15.44 -17.17
C VAL A 89 17.11 -16.95 -17.12
N ASP A 90 18.22 -17.66 -16.93
CA ASP A 90 18.19 -19.09 -16.66
C ASP A 90 17.63 -19.32 -15.24
N ALA A 91 16.32 -19.51 -15.14
CA ALA A 91 15.61 -19.71 -13.87
C ALA A 91 16.19 -20.90 -13.06
N GLY A 92 16.73 -21.92 -13.74
CA GLY A 92 17.40 -23.05 -13.12
C GLY A 92 18.69 -22.68 -12.36
N ARG A 93 19.22 -21.47 -12.56
CA ARG A 93 20.41 -20.95 -11.86
C ARG A 93 20.09 -20.01 -10.71
N ALA A 94 18.82 -19.85 -10.33
CA ALA A 94 18.44 -19.04 -9.18
C ALA A 94 19.13 -19.51 -7.88
N GLU A 95 19.25 -20.83 -7.67
CA GLU A 95 19.97 -21.39 -6.51
C GLU A 95 21.47 -21.08 -6.56
N GLU A 96 22.08 -21.12 -7.75
CA GLU A 96 23.49 -20.77 -7.96
C GLU A 96 23.73 -19.27 -7.67
N LEU A 97 22.87 -18.39 -8.20
CA LEU A 97 22.93 -16.95 -7.99
C LEU A 97 22.81 -16.62 -6.50
N ALA A 98 21.82 -17.21 -5.83
CA ALA A 98 21.60 -16.94 -4.42
C ALA A 98 22.72 -17.50 -3.53
N GLY A 99 23.28 -18.67 -3.87
CA GLY A 99 24.40 -19.25 -3.14
C GLY A 99 25.73 -18.53 -3.35
N ARG A 100 25.98 -18.00 -4.55
CA ARG A 100 27.22 -17.31 -4.90
C ARG A 100 27.22 -15.82 -4.54
N PHE A 101 26.04 -15.18 -4.61
CA PHE A 101 25.87 -13.75 -4.39
C PHE A 101 24.64 -13.47 -3.50
N PRO A 102 24.65 -13.89 -2.22
CA PRO A 102 23.49 -13.78 -1.33
C PRO A 102 23.07 -12.33 -1.03
N GLY A 103 23.99 -11.35 -1.11
CA GLY A 103 23.65 -9.93 -0.96
C GLY A 103 22.81 -9.42 -2.14
N TRP A 104 23.23 -9.74 -3.37
CA TRP A 104 22.49 -9.40 -4.59
C TRP A 104 21.14 -10.10 -4.66
N ALA A 105 21.09 -11.38 -4.29
CA ALA A 105 19.82 -12.12 -4.25
C ALA A 105 18.81 -11.48 -3.30
N ARG A 106 19.25 -11.08 -2.09
CA ARG A 106 18.38 -10.38 -1.13
C ARG A 106 17.95 -8.99 -1.62
N LEU A 107 18.83 -8.25 -2.31
CA LEU A 107 18.48 -6.98 -2.93
C LEU A 107 17.37 -7.15 -3.98
N ILE A 108 17.53 -8.12 -4.89
CA ILE A 108 16.53 -8.43 -5.93
C ILE A 108 15.20 -8.83 -5.28
N GLN A 109 15.22 -9.69 -4.26
CA GLN A 109 14.02 -10.06 -3.51
C GLN A 109 13.33 -8.83 -2.89
N ARG A 110 14.09 -7.91 -2.28
CA ARG A 110 13.53 -6.68 -1.70
C ARG A 110 12.91 -5.79 -2.77
N GLN A 111 13.62 -5.55 -3.87
CA GLN A 111 13.11 -4.77 -4.99
C GLN A 111 11.85 -5.39 -5.59
N HIS A 112 11.82 -6.71 -5.79
CA HIS A 112 10.64 -7.40 -6.30
C HIS A 112 9.41 -7.22 -5.39
N ARG A 113 9.59 -7.35 -4.06
CA ARG A 113 8.52 -7.10 -3.08
C ARG A 113 8.05 -5.65 -3.07
N GLU A 114 8.97 -4.71 -3.24
CA GLU A 114 8.68 -3.28 -3.31
C GLU A 114 7.89 -2.95 -4.58
N ILE A 115 8.30 -3.47 -5.73
CA ILE A 115 7.57 -3.35 -7.00
C ILE A 115 6.16 -3.92 -6.86
N GLN A 116 6.00 -5.13 -6.31
CA GLN A 116 4.68 -5.72 -6.07
C GLN A 116 3.81 -4.89 -5.11
N ARG A 117 4.41 -4.16 -4.16
CA ARG A 117 3.67 -3.26 -3.28
C ARG A 117 3.22 -2.02 -4.05
N LEU A 118 4.11 -1.42 -4.83
CA LEU A 118 3.81 -0.24 -5.64
C LEU A 118 2.73 -0.53 -6.69
N GLU A 119 2.79 -1.69 -7.35
CA GLU A 119 1.78 -2.10 -8.33
C GLU A 119 0.41 -2.27 -7.68
N ARG A 120 0.32 -2.90 -6.50
CA ARG A 120 -0.94 -3.01 -5.75
C ARG A 120 -1.45 -1.65 -5.29
N ALA A 121 -0.55 -0.74 -4.91
CA ALA A 121 -0.93 0.62 -4.56
C ALA A 121 -1.50 1.38 -5.78
N ILE A 122 -0.87 1.24 -6.94
CA ILE A 122 -1.36 1.81 -8.21
C ILE A 122 -2.71 1.22 -8.61
N GLU A 123 -2.87 -0.10 -8.48
CA GLU A 123 -4.13 -0.79 -8.76
C GLU A 123 -5.24 -0.30 -7.82
N GLY A 124 -4.96 -0.21 -6.52
CA GLY A 124 -5.89 0.36 -5.54
C GLY A 124 -6.23 1.84 -5.80
N LEU A 125 -5.27 2.65 -6.23
CA LEU A 125 -5.52 4.04 -6.62
C LEU A 125 -6.38 4.13 -7.88
N THR A 126 -6.12 3.27 -8.87
CA THR A 126 -6.87 3.24 -10.13
C THR A 126 -8.30 2.79 -9.89
N ASP A 127 -8.49 1.78 -9.05
CA ASP A 127 -9.81 1.29 -8.66
C ASP A 127 -10.61 2.40 -7.96
N ARG A 128 -10.00 3.13 -7.02
CA ARG A 128 -10.62 4.29 -6.39
C ARG A 128 -10.96 5.40 -7.38
N LEU A 129 -10.04 5.78 -8.26
CA LEU A 129 -10.33 6.84 -9.25
C LEU A 129 -11.46 6.48 -10.21
N THR A 130 -11.64 5.19 -10.51
CA THR A 130 -12.58 4.73 -11.54
C THR A 130 -13.92 4.31 -10.96
N HIS A 131 -13.93 3.72 -9.75
CA HIS A 131 -15.10 3.05 -9.18
C HIS A 131 -15.55 3.63 -7.83
N ASP A 132 -14.91 4.68 -7.30
CA ASP A 132 -15.34 5.27 -6.03
C ASP A 132 -16.69 6.01 -6.19
N PRO A 133 -17.75 5.54 -5.50
CA PRO A 133 -19.08 6.15 -5.58
C PRO A 133 -19.13 7.58 -5.04
N PHE A 134 -18.34 7.89 -4.02
CA PHE A 134 -18.26 9.22 -3.42
C PHE A 134 -17.58 10.21 -4.36
N LEU A 135 -16.46 9.83 -4.98
CA LEU A 135 -15.78 10.65 -5.97
C LEU A 135 -16.71 10.94 -7.16
N SER A 136 -17.40 9.92 -7.67
CA SER A 136 -18.36 10.06 -8.76
C SER A 136 -19.53 10.99 -8.40
N ALA A 137 -20.12 10.82 -7.21
CA ALA A 137 -21.20 11.67 -6.73
C ALA A 137 -20.75 13.14 -6.56
N SER A 138 -19.58 13.37 -5.96
CA SER A 138 -19.03 14.70 -5.73
C SER A 138 -18.76 15.43 -7.06
N LEU A 139 -18.22 14.74 -8.06
CA LEU A 139 -18.02 15.29 -9.40
C LEU A 139 -19.34 15.66 -10.09
N HIS A 140 -20.37 14.82 -9.92
CA HIS A 140 -21.70 15.11 -10.42
C HIS A 140 -22.33 16.34 -9.76
N ASP A 141 -22.21 16.48 -8.43
CA ASP A 141 -22.74 17.62 -7.68
C ASP A 141 -22.06 18.93 -8.10
N VAL A 142 -20.74 18.90 -8.32
CA VAL A 142 -19.97 20.02 -8.85
C VAL A 142 -20.48 20.41 -10.25
N LEU A 143 -20.61 19.43 -11.17
CA LEU A 143 -21.06 19.68 -12.53
C LEU A 143 -22.48 20.24 -12.58
N SER A 144 -23.38 19.69 -11.76
CA SER A 144 -24.77 20.13 -11.66
C SER A 144 -24.87 21.55 -11.11
N SER A 145 -24.13 21.87 -10.04
CA SER A 145 -24.10 23.21 -9.44
C SER A 145 -23.52 24.25 -10.41
N VAL A 146 -22.41 23.95 -11.08
CA VAL A 146 -21.82 24.83 -12.12
C VAL A 146 -22.80 25.06 -13.27
N THR A 147 -23.50 24.01 -13.70
CA THR A 147 -24.50 24.11 -14.78
C THR A 147 -25.68 24.99 -14.37
N ALA A 148 -26.19 24.82 -13.15
CA ALA A 148 -27.30 25.62 -12.61
C ALA A 148 -26.92 27.10 -12.47
N ILE A 149 -25.75 27.40 -11.89
CA ILE A 149 -25.20 28.76 -11.79
C ILE A 149 -25.08 29.39 -13.19
N ARG A 150 -24.51 28.66 -14.15
CA ARG A 150 -24.32 29.15 -15.52
C ARG A 150 -25.66 29.46 -16.19
N SER A 151 -26.63 28.57 -16.09
CA SER A 151 -27.96 28.78 -16.68
C SER A 151 -28.70 29.97 -16.05
N ALA A 152 -28.72 30.07 -14.71
CA ALA A 152 -29.35 31.20 -14.03
C ALA A 152 -28.64 32.53 -14.33
N SER A 153 -27.31 32.53 -14.38
CA SER A 153 -26.52 33.72 -14.74
C SER A 153 -26.72 34.13 -16.20
N SER A 154 -26.83 33.16 -17.12
CA SER A 154 -27.09 33.43 -18.53
C SER A 154 -28.46 34.08 -18.74
N ILE A 155 -29.49 33.62 -18.04
CA ILE A 155 -30.85 34.22 -18.11
C ILE A 155 -30.83 35.66 -17.60
N LEU A 156 -30.14 35.93 -16.48
CA LEU A 156 -29.99 37.28 -15.95
C LEU A 156 -29.16 38.19 -16.87
N ALA A 157 -28.22 37.63 -17.65
CA ALA A 157 -27.35 38.37 -18.56
C ALA A 157 -27.98 38.66 -19.94
N ASP A 158 -29.01 37.89 -20.35
CA ASP A 158 -29.65 37.99 -21.68
C ASP A 158 -30.46 39.29 -21.90
N GLY A 159 -30.56 40.14 -20.86
CA GLY A 159 -31.02 41.53 -20.98
C GLY A 159 -32.52 41.72 -21.24
N GLY A 160 -33.33 40.66 -21.20
CA GLY A 160 -34.79 40.75 -21.27
C GLY A 160 -35.41 41.37 -20.02
N GLU A 161 -36.61 41.95 -20.15
CA GLU A 161 -37.38 42.43 -18.99
C GLU A 161 -37.80 41.24 -18.11
N ILE A 162 -37.11 41.04 -16.99
CA ILE A 162 -37.45 40.02 -15.99
C ILE A 162 -38.21 40.72 -14.85
N ALA A 163 -39.36 40.16 -14.47
CA ALA A 163 -40.11 40.68 -13.33
C ALA A 163 -39.26 40.61 -12.03
N PRO A 164 -39.32 41.63 -11.14
CA PRO A 164 -38.47 41.69 -9.94
C PRO A 164 -38.51 40.45 -9.04
N GLU A 165 -39.67 39.79 -8.94
CA GLU A 165 -39.84 38.55 -8.17
C GLU A 165 -39.02 37.39 -8.73
N TRP A 166 -38.95 37.26 -10.07
CA TRP A 166 -38.17 36.24 -10.75
C TRP A 166 -36.67 36.54 -10.65
N GLN A 167 -36.27 37.81 -10.76
CA GLN A 167 -34.88 38.22 -10.57
C GLN A 167 -34.37 37.88 -9.17
N ALA A 168 -35.15 38.16 -8.12
CA ALA A 168 -34.82 37.79 -6.75
C ALA A 168 -34.66 36.27 -6.58
N ARG A 169 -35.50 35.48 -7.25
CA ARG A 169 -35.41 34.02 -7.25
C ARG A 169 -34.14 33.52 -7.95
N PHE A 170 -33.77 34.06 -9.10
CA PHE A 170 -32.53 33.68 -9.78
C PHE A 170 -31.28 34.02 -8.96
N HIS A 171 -31.24 35.20 -8.32
CA HIS A 171 -30.15 35.56 -7.41
C HIS A 171 -30.04 34.60 -6.22
N ARG A 172 -31.17 34.21 -5.61
CA ARG A 172 -31.18 33.23 -4.53
C ARG A 172 -30.69 31.86 -5.01
N ASN A 173 -31.16 31.39 -6.16
CA ASN A 173 -30.70 30.11 -6.73
C ASN A 173 -29.19 30.11 -6.97
N ILE A 174 -28.63 31.16 -7.59
CA ILE A 174 -27.18 31.28 -7.80
C ILE A 174 -26.42 31.24 -6.47
N PHE A 175 -26.91 31.95 -5.45
CA PHE A 175 -26.28 31.95 -4.13
C PHE A 175 -26.31 30.54 -3.50
N GLU A 176 -27.44 29.85 -3.53
CA GLU A 176 -27.58 28.49 -3.00
C GLU A 176 -26.70 27.48 -3.76
N ASP A 177 -26.70 27.53 -5.09
CA ASP A 177 -25.90 26.64 -5.93
C ASP A 177 -24.39 26.92 -5.78
N SER A 178 -23.98 28.19 -5.59
CA SER A 178 -22.58 28.53 -5.32
C SER A 178 -22.10 28.03 -3.95
N ARG A 179 -22.96 28.04 -2.93
CA ARG A 179 -22.67 27.42 -1.64
C ARG A 179 -22.55 25.91 -1.76
N ARG A 180 -23.46 25.27 -2.48
CA ARG A 180 -23.41 23.82 -2.75
C ARG A 180 -22.11 23.46 -3.48
N LEU A 181 -21.73 24.22 -4.51
CA LEU A 181 -20.47 24.04 -5.22
C LEU A 181 -19.26 24.13 -4.30
N ALA A 182 -19.22 25.12 -3.40
CA ALA A 182 -18.13 25.28 -2.44
C ALA A 182 -18.03 24.06 -1.51
N GLN A 183 -19.16 23.62 -0.96
CA GLN A 183 -19.22 22.44 -0.07
C GLN A 183 -18.78 21.14 -0.79
N SER A 184 -19.30 20.88 -2.00
CA SER A 184 -18.91 19.70 -2.78
C SER A 184 -17.43 19.73 -3.16
N THR A 185 -16.88 20.91 -3.44
CA THR A 185 -15.45 21.09 -3.75
C THR A 185 -14.57 20.86 -2.50
N GLU A 186 -14.96 21.40 -1.35
CA GLU A 186 -14.26 21.18 -0.07
C GLU A 186 -14.27 19.69 0.32
N ALA A 187 -15.40 19.01 0.16
CA ALA A 187 -15.52 17.58 0.43
C ALA A 187 -14.61 16.74 -0.49
N LEU A 188 -14.54 17.10 -1.78
CA LEU A 188 -13.66 16.44 -2.75
C LEU A 188 -12.18 16.65 -2.41
N VAL A 189 -11.78 17.86 -2.02
CA VAL A 189 -10.39 18.15 -1.59
C VAL A 189 -10.05 17.36 -0.33
N SER A 190 -10.92 17.38 0.68
CA SER A 190 -10.70 16.62 1.93
C SER A 190 -10.58 15.11 1.67
N TYR A 191 -11.33 14.58 0.72
CA TYR A 191 -11.27 13.16 0.36
C TYR A 191 -9.95 12.80 -0.34
N LEU A 192 -9.47 13.65 -1.25
CA LEU A 192 -8.17 13.45 -1.91
C LEU A 192 -6.99 13.56 -0.93
N ASP A 193 -7.06 14.51 0.01
CA ASP A 193 -6.04 14.67 1.06
C ASP A 193 -6.02 13.47 2.02
N ALA A 194 -7.19 12.94 2.41
CA ALA A 194 -7.29 11.71 3.20
C ALA A 194 -6.76 10.48 2.42
N GLY A 195 -6.87 10.49 1.10
CA GLY A 195 -6.29 9.50 0.20
C GLY A 195 -4.78 9.33 0.35
N ALA A 196 -4.05 10.44 0.55
CA ALA A 196 -2.60 10.45 0.75
C ALA A 196 -2.19 9.91 2.14
N ASP A 197 -3.10 9.90 3.10
CA ASP A 197 -2.86 9.45 4.47
C ASP A 197 -3.06 7.94 4.67
N ILE A 198 -3.68 7.25 3.72
CA ILE A 198 -3.87 5.79 3.76
C ILE A 198 -2.55 5.03 3.59
N GLU A 199 -1.54 5.60 2.90
CA GLU A 199 -0.16 5.05 2.92
C GLU A 199 0.45 5.02 4.33
N ARG A 200 -0.13 5.77 5.29
CA ARG A 200 0.25 5.79 6.72
C ARG A 200 -0.62 4.90 7.62
N GLY A 201 -1.56 4.13 7.05
CA GLY A 201 -2.37 3.14 7.79
C GLY A 201 -3.64 3.69 8.45
N ILE A 202 -4.18 4.80 7.96
CA ILE A 202 -5.49 5.33 8.37
C ILE A 202 -6.56 4.74 7.42
N SER A 203 -7.68 4.22 7.93
CA SER A 203 -8.72 3.58 7.12
C SER A 203 -9.36 4.56 6.14
N LEU A 204 -9.94 4.02 5.06
CA LEU A 204 -10.71 4.81 4.12
C LEU A 204 -11.91 5.49 4.82
N PRO A 205 -12.32 6.71 4.42
CA PRO A 205 -13.51 7.35 4.98
C PRO A 205 -14.77 6.49 4.91
N GLN A 206 -14.90 5.68 3.85
CA GLN A 206 -16.02 4.74 3.72
C GLN A 206 -15.86 3.51 4.61
N GLU A 207 -14.65 2.95 4.73
CA GLU A 207 -14.38 1.88 5.69
C GLU A 207 -14.63 2.34 7.14
N ASP A 208 -14.28 3.57 7.49
CA ASP A 208 -14.55 4.15 8.81
C ASP A 208 -16.05 4.18 9.11
N VAL A 209 -16.86 4.54 8.11
CA VAL A 209 -18.33 4.53 8.22
C VAL A 209 -18.86 3.10 8.32
N GLU A 210 -18.34 2.18 7.51
CA GLU A 210 -18.74 0.77 7.54
C GLU A 210 -18.39 0.11 8.87
N ILE A 211 -17.18 0.32 9.40
CA ILE A 211 -16.75 -0.14 10.72
C ILE A 211 -17.64 0.46 11.82
N TRP A 212 -18.00 1.74 11.69
CA TRP A 212 -18.90 2.40 12.62
C TRP A 212 -20.32 1.78 12.59
N LEU A 213 -20.88 1.55 11.40
CA LEU A 213 -22.20 0.92 11.23
C LEU A 213 -22.21 -0.54 11.68
N GLU A 214 -21.15 -1.29 11.39
CA GLU A 214 -21.02 -2.70 11.76
C GLU A 214 -21.01 -2.88 13.29
N ARG A 215 -20.36 -1.97 14.03
CA ARG A 215 -20.40 -1.95 15.52
C ARG A 215 -21.81 -1.76 16.07
N GLN A 216 -22.70 -1.13 15.31
CA GLN A 216 -24.10 -0.90 15.69
C GLN A 216 -25.04 -1.98 15.11
N GLY A 217 -24.49 -2.98 14.39
CA GLY A 217 -25.28 -4.01 13.75
C GLY A 217 -26.12 -3.49 12.58
N TRP A 218 -25.64 -2.46 11.88
CA TRP A 218 -26.33 -1.78 10.77
C TRP A 218 -27.70 -1.19 11.16
N ARG A 219 -27.91 -0.95 12.46
CA ARG A 219 -29.17 -0.45 13.00
C ARG A 219 -28.94 0.80 13.83
N VAL A 220 -29.63 1.88 13.46
CA VAL A 220 -29.55 3.16 14.18
C VAL A 220 -30.79 3.31 15.05
N ALA A 221 -30.75 2.71 16.25
CA ALA A 221 -31.90 2.64 17.17
C ALA A 221 -32.50 4.03 17.48
N ALA A 222 -31.67 5.08 17.55
CA ALA A 222 -32.13 6.44 17.81
C ALA A 222 -33.10 6.97 16.73
N LEU A 223 -32.85 6.65 15.45
CA LEU A 223 -33.71 7.08 14.33
C LEU A 223 -35.00 6.24 14.22
N GLU A 224 -34.97 4.99 14.68
CA GLU A 224 -36.15 4.13 14.67
C GLU A 224 -37.10 4.38 15.83
N GLU A 225 -36.56 4.68 17.01
CA GLU A 225 -37.36 4.97 18.21
C GLU A 225 -37.89 6.41 18.18
N THR A 226 -37.14 7.34 17.58
CA THR A 226 -37.51 8.76 17.46
C THR A 226 -37.11 9.31 16.08
N PRO A 227 -38.03 9.32 15.09
CA PRO A 227 -37.76 9.78 13.73
C PRO A 227 -37.36 11.26 13.60
N GLU A 228 -37.61 12.07 14.64
CA GLU A 228 -37.25 13.49 14.71
C GLU A 228 -35.82 13.74 15.26
N THR A 229 -35.05 12.68 15.52
CA THR A 229 -33.67 12.82 16.04
C THR A 229 -32.79 13.55 15.03
N ASP A 230 -32.06 14.58 15.50
CA ASP A 230 -31.12 15.31 14.66
C ASP A 230 -29.92 14.42 14.28
N ILE A 231 -29.70 14.27 12.98
CA ILE A 231 -28.54 13.54 12.42
C ILE A 231 -27.24 14.21 12.87
N GLY A 232 -27.24 15.53 13.07
CA GLY A 232 -26.09 16.28 13.58
C GLY A 232 -25.65 15.82 14.98
N ASP A 233 -26.59 15.52 15.86
CA ASP A 233 -26.30 15.06 17.23
C ASP A 233 -25.71 13.64 17.24
N LEU A 234 -26.16 12.78 16.32
CA LEU A 234 -25.61 11.43 16.15
C LEU A 234 -24.17 11.45 15.63
N LEU A 235 -23.84 12.42 14.78
CA LEU A 235 -22.50 12.61 14.23
C LEU A 235 -21.56 13.41 15.14
N ALA A 236 -22.10 14.08 16.17
CA ALA A 236 -21.34 14.74 17.22
C ALA A 236 -20.83 13.77 18.30
N ALA A 237 -21.33 12.53 18.33
CA ALA A 237 -20.88 11.50 19.27
C ALA A 237 -19.40 11.13 19.05
N ASP A 238 -18.67 10.87 20.14
CA ASP A 238 -17.24 10.52 20.09
C ASP A 238 -16.98 9.21 19.31
N THR A 239 -17.98 8.34 19.24
CA THR A 239 -17.94 7.09 18.49
C THR A 239 -18.11 7.27 16.98
N ALA A 240 -18.56 8.44 16.51
CA ALA A 240 -18.81 8.70 15.10
C ALA A 240 -17.51 8.82 14.27
N PRO A 241 -17.57 8.60 12.94
CA PRO A 241 -16.41 8.79 12.08
C PRO A 241 -15.85 10.23 12.21
N GLN A 242 -14.53 10.35 12.39
CA GLN A 242 -13.89 11.62 12.78
C GLN A 242 -13.31 12.43 11.59
N GLY A 243 -13.48 11.96 10.35
CA GLY A 243 -13.08 12.67 9.13
C GLY A 243 -14.25 13.40 8.46
N ALA A 244 -14.01 14.56 7.83
CA ALA A 244 -15.06 15.33 7.16
C ALA A 244 -15.77 14.54 6.04
N ALA A 245 -15.01 13.82 5.21
CA ALA A 245 -15.56 12.93 4.19
C ALA A 245 -16.37 11.76 4.81
N ALA A 246 -15.87 11.16 5.89
CA ALA A 246 -16.55 10.06 6.57
C ALA A 246 -17.85 10.54 7.25
N ARG A 247 -17.84 11.74 7.86
CA ARG A 247 -19.04 12.38 8.42
C ARG A 247 -20.07 12.68 7.35
N HIS A 248 -19.66 13.19 6.20
CA HIS A 248 -20.58 13.46 5.10
C HIS A 248 -21.23 12.16 4.55
N LEU A 249 -20.43 11.08 4.43
CA LEU A 249 -20.95 9.77 4.05
C LEU A 249 -21.93 9.21 5.08
N ALA A 250 -21.59 9.32 6.37
CA ALA A 250 -22.48 8.90 7.45
C ALA A 250 -23.78 9.74 7.48
N GLU A 251 -23.70 11.06 7.29
CA GLU A 251 -24.86 11.95 7.21
C GLU A 251 -25.80 11.54 6.06
N ARG A 252 -25.27 11.28 4.87
CA ARG A 252 -26.05 10.79 3.73
C ARG A 252 -26.70 9.43 4.00
N TYR A 253 -25.96 8.51 4.62
CA TYR A 253 -26.51 7.20 4.99
C TYR A 253 -27.66 7.35 5.99
N LEU A 254 -27.47 8.16 7.05
CA LEU A 254 -28.48 8.40 8.08
C LEU A 254 -29.72 9.11 7.53
N ALA A 255 -29.55 10.06 6.60
CA ALA A 255 -30.66 10.73 5.94
C ALA A 255 -31.49 9.77 5.07
N GLN A 256 -30.82 8.85 4.37
CA GLN A 256 -31.50 7.79 3.60
C GLN A 256 -32.19 6.79 4.55
N TYR A 257 -31.51 6.36 5.61
CA TYR A 257 -32.06 5.44 6.61
C TYR A 257 -33.32 6.01 7.27
N ALA A 258 -33.31 7.29 7.65
CA ALA A 258 -34.48 7.96 8.24
C ALA A 258 -35.65 8.13 7.25
N ALA A 259 -35.39 8.11 5.94
CA ALA A 259 -36.45 8.13 4.93
C ALA A 259 -37.06 6.73 4.68
N ASP A 260 -36.31 5.67 4.98
CA ASP A 260 -36.69 4.28 4.73
C ASP A 260 -37.38 3.59 5.93
N VAL A 261 -37.26 4.17 7.14
CA VAL A 261 -37.90 3.72 8.40
C VAL A 261 -39.20 4.49 8.66
#